data_AF-A0A439CRX1-F1
#
_entry.id   AF-A0A439CRX1-F1
#
_cell.length_a   1.000
_cell.length_b   1.000
_cell.length_c   1.000
_cell.angle_alpha   90.00
_cell.angle_beta   90.00
_cell.angle_gamma   90.00
#
_symmetry.space_group_name_H-M   'P 1'
#
loop_
_entity.id
_entity.type
_entity.pdbx_description
1 polymer ?
#
loop_
_entity_poly.entity_id
_entity_poly.type
_entity_poly.pdbx_seq_one_letter_code
_entity_poly.pdbx_strand_id
1 'polypeptide(L)'
;MATPGLMFVESRVRDPQKTSDELFNRYYNEEHLSAVLASTQIKLALRYKPVGPPARLSGAMSSYIALYPIDDIKKFSSPDSLEIPKLVENVKKSKILECDDASTLIHFELKLYTKVQTYETDAEYTSNDERGHILSFIQIEAPGDDEEFDHWFRTHGLDLSEMAAGFRRCTRYKGEDSERPRYLVIVEDDSDLYDSNSRIFREFYDKERRFPLQDPLIANMATEAAERFGAELDLLLAMYPDSLGFSPKARELKYSHRHDESSAKPPAVLLLRLPDTYPLSGFPEVISATGHYREDLRSATKAAFCSIGAPAGEEVLDALLLAFRDLVSSQESLHQNTALQEANRPKSSETNVLATRTVIIWLHHLLNTNKRKLALNPSMVGSDISGITKPRVSGRVDIFWRE
;
A
#
# COMPACT_ATOMS: atom_id res chain seq x y z
N MET A 1 -29.10 1.31 33.51
CA MET A 1 -27.94 2.18 33.72
C MET A 1 -27.50 2.70 32.36
N ALA A 2 -26.93 3.90 32.26
CA ALA A 2 -26.39 4.38 31.00
C ALA A 2 -25.29 3.42 30.50
N THR A 3 -25.29 3.10 29.21
CA THR A 3 -24.28 2.20 28.61
C THR A 3 -23.25 3.04 27.86
N PRO A 4 -22.05 3.31 28.42
CA PRO A 4 -21.06 4.13 27.75
C PRO A 4 -20.62 3.49 26.44
N GLY A 5 -20.44 4.32 25.42
CA GLY A 5 -20.01 3.85 24.12
C GLY A 5 -19.29 4.92 23.32
N LEU A 6 -19.09 4.60 22.05
CA LEU A 6 -18.34 5.39 21.11
C LEU A 6 -19.03 5.32 19.76
N MET A 7 -19.27 6.48 19.15
CA MET A 7 -19.52 6.58 17.72
C MET A 7 -18.19 6.88 17.04
N PHE A 8 -17.73 5.91 16.26
CA PHE A 8 -16.47 5.93 15.54
C PHE A 8 -16.77 6.28 14.07
N VAL A 9 -16.14 7.33 13.54
CA VAL A 9 -16.38 7.79 12.17
C VAL A 9 -15.07 7.85 11.40
N GLU A 10 -14.98 7.06 10.32
CA GLU A 10 -13.94 7.23 9.31
C GLU A 10 -14.46 8.16 8.21
N SER A 11 -13.61 9.09 7.77
CA SER A 11 -13.93 10.03 6.70
C SER A 11 -12.84 9.99 5.63
N ARG A 12 -13.27 9.82 4.37
CA ARG A 12 -12.41 9.77 3.19
C ARG A 12 -12.93 10.72 2.12
N VAL A 13 -12.08 11.62 1.64
CA VAL A 13 -12.41 12.45 0.49
C VAL A 13 -12.48 11.56 -0.76
N ARG A 14 -13.58 11.62 -1.51
CA ARG A 14 -13.76 10.80 -2.72
C ARG A 14 -12.94 11.31 -3.90
N ASP A 15 -12.85 12.64 -4.04
CA ASP A 15 -12.14 13.31 -5.13
C ASP A 15 -11.26 14.44 -4.58
N PRO A 16 -9.95 14.20 -4.40
CA PRO A 16 -9.02 15.20 -3.88
C PRO A 16 -8.86 16.43 -4.77
N GLN A 17 -9.23 16.37 -6.06
CA GLN A 17 -9.18 17.54 -6.95
C GLN A 17 -10.33 18.50 -6.70
N LYS A 18 -11.49 17.98 -6.29
CA LYS A 18 -12.68 18.78 -5.97
C LYS A 18 -12.71 19.23 -4.52
N THR A 19 -12.26 18.37 -3.61
CA THR A 19 -12.23 18.66 -2.17
C THR A 19 -10.80 18.58 -1.69
N SER A 20 -10.13 19.72 -1.60
CA SER A 20 -8.77 19.77 -1.06
C SER A 20 -8.76 19.42 0.42
N ASP A 21 -7.59 19.02 0.92
CA ASP A 21 -7.38 18.72 2.35
C ASP A 21 -7.77 19.91 3.25
N GLU A 22 -7.38 21.12 2.83
CA GLU A 22 -7.72 22.37 3.53
C GLU A 22 -9.22 22.64 3.55
N LEU A 23 -9.89 22.46 2.40
CA LEU A 23 -11.33 22.67 2.28
C LEU A 23 -12.11 21.66 3.14
N PHE A 24 -11.70 20.39 3.12
CA PHE A 24 -12.28 19.35 3.97
C PHE A 24 -12.12 19.69 5.46
N ASN A 25 -10.90 20.07 5.88
CA ASN A 25 -10.63 20.44 7.26
C ASN A 25 -11.45 21.65 7.72
N ARG A 26 -11.61 22.66 6.86
CA ARG A 26 -12.43 23.84 7.14
C ARG A 26 -13.90 23.47 7.32
N TYR A 27 -14.47 22.72 6.36
CA TYR A 27 -15.84 22.20 6.45
C TYR A 27 -16.06 21.43 7.76
N TYR A 28 -15.16 20.49 8.07
CA TYR A 28 -15.33 19.62 9.22
C TYR A 28 -15.31 20.41 10.53
N ASN A 29 -14.36 21.34 10.66
CA ASN A 29 -14.19 22.10 11.90
C ASN A 29 -15.25 23.18 12.10
N GLU A 30 -15.68 23.86 11.03
CA GLU A 30 -16.58 25.02 11.14
C GLU A 30 -18.06 24.65 11.04
N GLU A 31 -18.43 23.66 10.22
CA GLU A 31 -19.83 23.27 10.01
C GLU A 31 -20.15 21.91 10.63
N HIS A 32 -19.39 20.86 10.27
CA HIS A 32 -19.73 19.49 10.63
C HIS A 32 -19.70 19.28 12.15
N LEU A 33 -18.60 19.63 12.82
CA LEU A 33 -18.47 19.46 14.27
C LEU A 33 -19.52 20.25 15.04
N SER A 34 -19.81 21.49 14.61
CA SER A 34 -20.83 22.31 15.26
C SER A 34 -22.22 21.67 15.14
N ALA A 35 -22.55 21.08 13.99
CA ALA A 35 -23.82 20.39 13.79
C ALA A 35 -23.91 19.09 14.60
N VAL A 36 -22.80 18.36 14.74
CA VAL A 36 -22.73 17.15 15.57
C VAL A 36 -22.90 17.48 17.06
N LEU A 37 -22.16 18.48 17.55
CA LEU A 37 -22.18 18.92 18.95
C LEU A 37 -23.47 19.65 19.34
N ALA A 38 -24.30 20.07 18.37
CA ALA A 38 -25.65 20.53 18.65
C ALA A 38 -26.57 19.40 19.16
N SER A 39 -26.17 18.13 18.99
CA SER A 39 -26.87 16.99 19.59
C SER A 39 -26.67 16.97 21.10
N THR A 40 -27.75 16.84 21.86
CA THR A 40 -27.71 16.72 23.33
C THR A 40 -27.01 15.47 23.84
N GLN A 41 -26.77 14.48 22.97
CA GLN A 41 -26.17 13.20 23.35
C GLN A 41 -24.65 13.16 23.18
N ILE A 42 -24.06 14.08 22.40
CA ILE A 42 -22.63 14.10 22.10
C ILE A 42 -22.02 15.35 22.73
N LYS A 43 -21.16 15.16 23.72
CA LYS A 43 -20.55 16.26 24.49
C LYS A 43 -19.12 16.58 24.06
N LEU A 44 -18.48 15.64 23.37
CA LEU A 44 -17.08 15.71 22.99
C LEU A 44 -16.91 15.16 21.58
N ALA A 45 -16.08 15.84 20.80
CA ALA A 45 -15.62 15.38 19.49
C ALA A 45 -14.10 15.43 19.47
N LEU A 46 -13.47 14.29 19.22
CA LEU A 46 -12.03 14.19 19.01
C LEU A 46 -11.78 13.89 17.54
N ARG A 47 -10.86 14.63 16.91
CA ARG A 47 -10.58 14.49 15.48
C ARG A 47 -9.09 14.28 15.28
N TYR A 48 -8.76 13.26 14.50
CA TYR A 48 -7.40 12.87 14.21
C TYR A 48 -7.17 12.92 12.70
N LYS A 49 -6.06 13.56 12.33
CA LYS A 49 -5.53 13.54 10.96
C LYS A 49 -4.59 12.33 10.85
N PRO A 50 -4.62 11.57 9.73
CA PRO A 50 -3.65 10.50 9.51
C PRO A 50 -2.22 11.07 9.53
N VAL A 51 -1.35 10.43 10.31
CA VAL A 51 0.09 10.76 10.42
C VAL A 51 0.90 9.71 9.66
N GLY A 52 1.84 10.18 8.83
CA GLY A 52 2.75 9.33 8.05
C GLY A 52 2.48 9.35 6.54
N PRO A 53 3.43 8.86 5.72
CA PRO A 53 3.17 8.67 4.29
C PRO A 53 1.99 7.71 4.11
N PRO A 54 1.08 7.93 3.12
CA PRO A 54 -0.10 7.10 2.91
C PRO A 54 0.31 5.64 2.95
N ALA A 55 -0.26 4.88 3.89
CA ALA A 55 0.25 3.58 4.30
C ALA A 55 0.34 2.64 3.10
N ARG A 56 1.56 2.52 2.54
CA ARG A 56 1.89 1.64 1.42
C ARG A 56 1.71 0.14 1.76
N LEU A 57 1.32 -0.17 2.99
CA LEU A 57 1.27 -1.52 3.56
C LEU A 57 -0.15 -2.06 3.78
N SER A 58 -1.21 -1.25 3.65
CA SER A 58 -2.58 -1.72 3.96
C SER A 58 -3.61 -1.48 2.86
N GLY A 59 -3.34 -0.66 1.83
CA GLY A 59 -4.39 -0.26 0.89
C GLY A 59 -5.50 0.60 1.55
N ALA A 60 -5.44 0.80 2.87
CA ALA A 60 -6.21 1.78 3.59
C ALA A 60 -5.80 3.18 3.12
N MET A 61 -6.69 3.80 2.35
CA MET A 61 -6.64 5.24 2.12
C MET A 61 -6.50 5.93 3.48
N SER A 62 -5.53 6.83 3.61
CA SER A 62 -5.32 7.63 4.81
C SER A 62 -6.61 8.36 5.17
N SER A 63 -7.32 7.84 6.17
CA SER A 63 -8.65 8.28 6.56
C SER A 63 -8.55 9.21 7.74
N TYR A 64 -9.37 10.26 7.72
CA TYR A 64 -9.58 11.06 8.90
C TYR A 64 -10.47 10.28 9.87
N ILE A 65 -10.14 10.38 11.16
CA ILE A 65 -10.90 9.71 12.21
C ILE A 65 -11.55 10.76 13.09
N ALA A 66 -12.83 10.57 13.40
CA ALA A 66 -13.52 11.30 14.45
C ALA A 66 -14.12 10.34 15.47
N LEU A 67 -13.91 10.65 16.75
CA LEU A 67 -14.39 9.89 17.88
C LEU A 67 -15.39 10.75 18.66
N TYR A 68 -16.58 10.21 18.85
CA TYR A 68 -17.64 10.84 19.62
C TYR A 68 -18.02 9.94 20.78
N PRO A 69 -17.45 10.16 21.98
CA PRO A 69 -17.85 9.45 23.19
C PRO A 69 -19.32 9.75 23.50
N ILE A 70 -20.07 8.68 23.80
CA ILE A 70 -21.51 8.75 24.08
C ILE A 70 -21.76 8.14 25.47
N ASP A 71 -22.50 8.86 26.31
CA ASP A 71 -22.82 8.41 27.67
C ASP A 71 -23.73 7.17 27.68
N ASP A 72 -24.67 7.10 26.73
CA ASP A 72 -25.63 6.00 26.61
C ASP A 72 -25.89 5.62 25.16
N ILE A 73 -25.14 4.63 24.67
CA ILE A 73 -25.16 4.22 23.26
C ILE A 73 -26.47 3.58 22.83
N LYS A 74 -27.26 3.04 23.78
CA LYS A 74 -28.57 2.45 23.49
C LYS A 74 -29.56 3.46 22.91
N LYS A 75 -29.33 4.76 23.11
CA LYS A 75 -30.11 5.82 22.45
C LYS A 75 -29.84 5.93 20.96
N PHE A 76 -28.70 5.43 20.47
CA PHE A 76 -28.32 5.42 19.06
C PHE A 76 -28.53 4.05 18.42
N SER A 77 -28.25 2.96 19.12
CA SER A 77 -28.35 1.60 18.58
C SER A 77 -29.76 0.99 18.65
N SER A 78 -30.72 1.63 19.34
CA SER A 78 -32.09 1.11 19.36
C SER A 78 -32.72 1.17 17.97
N PRO A 79 -33.48 0.15 17.52
CA PRO A 79 -34.08 0.10 16.18
C PRO A 79 -34.95 1.32 15.85
N ASP A 80 -35.61 1.90 16.86
CA ASP A 80 -36.48 3.07 16.72
C ASP A 80 -35.75 4.40 16.94
N SER A 81 -34.41 4.38 17.05
CA SER A 81 -33.64 5.60 17.25
C SER A 81 -33.71 6.50 16.02
N LEU A 82 -34.07 7.76 16.24
CA LEU A 82 -34.00 8.81 15.24
C LEU A 82 -32.71 9.64 15.38
N GLU A 83 -31.81 9.29 16.29
CA GLU A 83 -30.64 10.13 16.58
C GLU A 83 -29.62 10.13 15.43
N ILE A 84 -29.30 8.96 14.85
CA ILE A 84 -28.42 8.89 13.68
C ILE A 84 -29.07 9.55 12.45
N PRO A 85 -30.34 9.26 12.08
CA PRO A 85 -30.99 9.95 10.95
C PRO A 85 -31.02 11.47 11.10
N LYS A 86 -31.35 11.99 12.30
CA LYS A 86 -31.31 13.44 12.57
C LYS A 86 -29.90 14.00 12.41
N LEU A 87 -28.90 13.29 12.92
CA LEU A 87 -27.51 13.70 12.81
C LEU A 87 -27.07 13.79 11.34
N VAL A 88 -27.36 12.74 10.55
CA VAL A 88 -27.05 12.68 9.12
C VAL A 88 -27.72 13.84 8.39
N GLU A 89 -29.00 14.11 8.65
CA GLU A 89 -29.71 15.22 8.01
C GLU A 89 -29.13 16.59 8.39
N ASN A 90 -28.72 16.78 9.65
CA ASN A 90 -28.11 18.02 10.13
C ASN A 90 -26.75 18.31 9.49
N VAL A 91 -25.97 17.27 9.17
CA VAL A 91 -24.63 17.40 8.57
C VAL A 91 -24.64 17.26 7.04
N LYS A 92 -25.81 17.04 6.45
CA LYS A 92 -25.95 16.73 5.02
C LYS A 92 -25.58 17.92 4.13
N LYS A 93 -26.12 19.11 4.44
CA LYS A 93 -25.91 20.32 3.63
C LYS A 93 -24.71 21.10 4.14
N SER A 94 -23.89 21.59 3.22
CA SER A 94 -22.73 22.41 3.56
C SER A 94 -22.67 23.66 2.69
N LYS A 95 -22.47 24.81 3.34
CA LYS A 95 -22.20 26.06 2.60
C LYS A 95 -20.73 26.12 2.21
N ILE A 96 -19.83 25.59 3.04
CA ILE A 96 -18.38 25.57 2.77
C ILE A 96 -18.03 24.70 1.56
N LEU A 97 -18.69 23.55 1.41
CA LEU A 97 -18.51 22.66 0.27
C LEU A 97 -19.43 23.01 -0.92
N GLU A 98 -20.31 24.00 -0.74
CA GLU A 98 -21.31 24.42 -1.73
C GLU A 98 -22.13 23.24 -2.27
N CYS A 99 -22.54 22.33 -1.39
CA CYS A 99 -23.24 21.10 -1.76
C CYS A 99 -24.48 20.83 -0.90
N ASP A 100 -25.51 20.26 -1.54
CA ASP A 100 -26.73 19.81 -0.85
C ASP A 100 -26.55 18.50 -0.09
N ASP A 101 -25.49 17.74 -0.39
CA ASP A 101 -25.19 16.48 0.26
C ASP A 101 -23.68 16.23 0.32
N ALA A 102 -23.09 16.42 1.50
CA ALA A 102 -21.67 16.23 1.77
C ALA A 102 -21.21 14.79 1.49
N SER A 103 -22.11 13.79 1.53
CA SER A 103 -21.78 12.38 1.25
C SER A 103 -21.38 12.12 -0.21
N THR A 104 -21.73 13.06 -1.11
CA THR A 104 -21.35 13.03 -2.52
C THR A 104 -19.87 13.34 -2.74
N LEU A 105 -19.27 14.13 -1.85
CA LEU A 105 -17.86 14.54 -1.90
C LEU A 105 -16.99 13.76 -0.92
N ILE A 106 -17.57 13.37 0.21
CA ILE A 106 -16.87 12.71 1.31
C ILE A 106 -17.58 11.40 1.63
N HIS A 107 -16.83 10.31 1.68
CA HIS A 107 -17.32 9.06 2.20
C HIS A 107 -17.18 9.05 3.73
N PHE A 108 -18.30 8.81 4.42
CA PHE A 108 -18.35 8.63 5.87
C PHE A 108 -18.71 7.18 6.16
N GLU A 109 -17.91 6.52 7.00
CA GLU A 109 -18.23 5.21 7.58
C GLU A 109 -18.42 5.41 9.08
N LEU A 110 -19.62 5.10 9.57
CA LEU A 110 -20.00 5.29 10.97
C LEU A 110 -20.23 3.92 11.60
N LYS A 111 -19.58 3.67 12.74
CA LYS A 111 -19.76 2.46 13.54
C LYS A 111 -20.05 2.81 14.98
N LEU A 112 -20.96 2.05 15.58
CA LEU A 112 -21.33 2.19 16.99
C LEU A 112 -20.69 1.08 17.81
N TYR A 113 -20.05 1.49 18.92
CA TYR A 113 -19.36 0.57 19.80
C TYR A 113 -19.73 0.77 21.27
N THR A 114 -20.11 -0.31 21.95
CA THR A 114 -20.22 -0.34 23.40
C THR A 114 -18.84 -0.48 24.03
N LYS A 115 -18.56 0.33 25.06
CA LYS A 115 -17.30 0.28 25.80
C LYS A 115 -17.25 -0.99 26.64
N VAL A 116 -16.19 -1.79 26.47
CA VAL A 116 -15.96 -3.03 27.23
C VAL A 116 -15.06 -2.75 28.43
N GLN A 117 -13.90 -2.13 28.19
CA GLN A 117 -12.87 -1.94 29.21
C GLN A 117 -11.96 -0.76 28.85
N THR A 118 -11.49 -0.02 29.84
CA THR A 118 -10.35 0.90 29.69
C THR A 118 -9.25 0.47 30.65
N TYR A 119 -8.02 0.51 30.16
CA TYR A 119 -6.80 0.36 30.94
C TYR A 119 -6.01 1.66 30.86
N GLU A 120 -5.54 2.15 32.00
CA GLU A 120 -4.78 3.40 32.15
C GLU A 120 -3.56 3.12 33.02
N THR A 121 -2.46 3.83 32.77
CA THR A 121 -1.26 3.72 33.63
C THR A 121 -1.44 4.53 34.91
N ASP A 122 -0.87 4.06 36.01
CA ASP A 122 -0.85 4.76 37.32
C ASP A 122 0.04 6.02 37.32
N ALA A 123 0.62 6.39 36.18
CA ALA A 123 1.45 7.58 36.06
C ALA A 123 0.63 8.83 36.41
N GLU A 124 1.27 9.80 37.08
CA GLU A 124 0.71 11.06 37.63
C GLU A 124 0.14 12.01 36.54
N TYR A 125 -0.72 11.54 35.65
CA TYR A 125 -1.52 12.37 34.77
C TYR A 125 -2.67 12.93 35.60
N THR A 126 -2.40 14.07 36.25
CA THR A 126 -3.25 14.70 37.26
C THR A 126 -4.56 15.31 36.75
N SER A 127 -5.00 15.00 35.52
CA SER A 127 -6.36 15.35 35.10
C SER A 127 -6.93 14.34 34.09
N ASN A 128 -8.22 14.04 34.25
CA ASN A 128 -9.02 13.29 33.27
C ASN A 128 -9.10 13.96 31.89
N ASP A 129 -8.48 15.13 31.68
CA ASP A 129 -8.54 15.93 30.45
C ASP A 129 -7.27 15.82 29.58
N GLU A 130 -6.18 15.23 30.06
CA GLU A 130 -4.97 15.08 29.26
C GLU A 130 -5.04 13.79 28.42
N ARG A 131 -5.52 13.93 27.18
CA ARG A 131 -5.55 12.88 26.14
C ARG A 131 -4.18 12.70 25.51
N GLY A 132 -3.91 11.50 25.00
CA GLY A 132 -2.69 11.26 24.21
C GLY A 132 -2.68 12.07 22.92
N HIS A 133 -1.51 12.55 22.53
CA HIS A 133 -1.34 13.29 21.27
C HIS A 133 -1.50 12.41 20.02
N ILE A 134 -1.25 11.11 20.16
CA ILE A 134 -1.31 10.13 19.08
C ILE A 134 -2.35 9.06 19.41
N LEU A 135 -3.14 8.73 18.40
CA LEU A 135 -4.13 7.66 18.47
C LEU A 135 -3.80 6.58 17.45
N SER A 136 -3.67 5.36 17.96
CA SER A 136 -3.59 4.15 17.14
C SER A 136 -4.83 3.29 17.39
N PHE A 137 -5.36 2.65 16.36
CA PHE A 137 -6.51 1.78 16.51
C PHE A 137 -6.37 0.53 15.65
N ILE A 138 -7.03 -0.55 16.09
CA ILE A 138 -7.19 -1.78 15.32
C ILE A 138 -8.63 -2.24 15.46
N GLN A 139 -9.23 -2.62 14.33
CA GLN A 139 -10.51 -3.30 14.32
C GLN A 139 -10.23 -4.80 14.16
N ILE A 140 -10.75 -5.63 15.07
CA ILE A 140 -10.43 -7.06 15.18
C ILE A 140 -11.70 -7.88 15.06
N GLU A 141 -11.66 -8.93 14.25
CA GLU A 141 -12.66 -10.00 14.30
C GLU A 141 -12.12 -11.14 15.15
N ALA A 142 -12.78 -11.43 16.26
CA ALA A 142 -12.38 -12.52 17.14
C ALA A 142 -12.83 -13.88 16.59
N PRO A 143 -11.98 -14.92 16.59
CA PRO A 143 -12.47 -16.29 16.53
C PRO A 143 -13.23 -16.59 17.83
N GLY A 144 -14.43 -17.15 17.72
CA GLY A 144 -15.22 -17.58 18.88
C GLY A 144 -16.18 -16.55 19.45
N ASP A 145 -16.63 -16.82 20.67
CA ASP A 145 -17.56 -15.98 21.43
C ASP A 145 -16.81 -14.87 22.20
N ASP A 146 -17.57 -14.03 22.92
CA ASP A 146 -17.02 -12.89 23.64
C ASP A 146 -16.08 -13.29 24.78
N GLU A 147 -16.31 -14.45 25.41
CA GLU A 147 -15.50 -14.94 26.54
C GLU A 147 -14.17 -15.48 26.03
N GLU A 148 -14.18 -16.22 24.92
CA GLU A 148 -12.98 -16.68 24.24
C GLU A 148 -12.14 -15.50 23.75
N PHE A 149 -12.78 -14.46 23.19
CA PHE A 149 -12.07 -13.24 22.82
C PHE A 149 -11.48 -12.51 24.02
N ASP A 150 -12.22 -12.37 25.12
CA ASP A 150 -11.71 -11.71 26.31
C ASP A 150 -10.51 -12.46 26.91
N HIS A 151 -10.60 -13.80 26.97
CA HIS A 151 -9.50 -14.65 27.39
C HIS A 151 -8.29 -14.53 26.45
N TRP A 152 -8.51 -14.59 25.14
CA TRP A 152 -7.46 -14.39 24.14
C TRP A 152 -6.79 -13.04 24.32
N PHE A 153 -7.57 -11.97 24.44
CA PHE A 153 -7.06 -10.60 24.58
C PHE A 153 -6.21 -10.44 25.86
N ARG A 154 -6.66 -11.00 26.98
CA ARG A 154 -5.90 -11.00 28.25
C ARG A 154 -4.65 -11.86 28.21
N THR A 155 -4.67 -12.98 27.48
CA THR A 155 -3.57 -13.95 27.44
C THR A 155 -2.52 -13.59 26.38
N HIS A 156 -2.92 -12.96 25.28
CA HIS A 156 -2.07 -12.72 24.11
C HIS A 156 -1.80 -11.23 23.83
N GLY A 157 -2.64 -10.31 24.31
CA GLY A 157 -2.79 -9.00 23.67
C GLY A 157 -2.15 -7.81 24.40
N LEU A 158 -1.97 -7.86 25.71
CA LEU A 158 -1.44 -6.72 26.45
C LEU A 158 -0.70 -7.20 27.68
N ASP A 159 0.58 -7.57 27.54
CA ASP A 159 1.47 -7.39 28.68
C ASP A 159 1.68 -5.88 28.82
N LEU A 160 0.80 -5.25 29.59
CA LEU A 160 0.77 -3.80 29.83
C LEU A 160 2.09 -3.32 30.43
N SER A 161 2.84 -4.25 31.03
CA SER A 161 4.19 -4.02 31.53
C SER A 161 5.24 -3.83 30.43
N GLU A 162 4.95 -4.23 29.18
CA GLU A 162 5.80 -4.01 28.01
C GLU A 162 5.42 -2.76 27.20
N MET A 163 4.34 -2.05 27.55
CA MET A 163 3.96 -0.83 26.84
C MET A 163 5.01 0.25 27.09
N ALA A 164 5.59 0.75 26.00
CA ALA A 164 6.75 1.63 25.99
C ALA A 164 6.49 2.98 26.69
N ALA A 165 7.57 3.73 26.90
CA ALA A 165 7.49 5.11 27.40
C ALA A 165 6.57 5.96 26.51
N GLY A 166 5.51 6.53 27.12
CA GLY A 166 4.51 7.37 26.46
C GLY A 166 3.09 6.80 26.49
N PHE A 167 2.92 5.49 26.70
CA PHE A 167 1.58 4.88 26.77
C PHE A 167 0.72 5.51 27.87
N ARG A 168 -0.48 5.98 27.48
CA ARG A 168 -1.45 6.56 28.42
C ARG A 168 -2.59 5.60 28.72
N ARG A 169 -3.33 5.21 27.67
CA ARG A 169 -4.55 4.42 27.84
C ARG A 169 -4.82 3.49 26.67
N CYS A 170 -5.44 2.36 26.97
CA CYS A 170 -5.98 1.42 26.00
C CYS A 170 -7.45 1.21 26.30
N THR A 171 -8.33 1.45 25.34
CA THR A 171 -9.77 1.22 25.49
C THR A 171 -10.27 0.22 24.46
N ARG A 172 -11.03 -0.75 24.95
CA ARG A 172 -11.67 -1.81 24.17
C ARG A 172 -13.16 -1.54 24.01
N TYR A 173 -13.62 -1.89 22.83
CA TYR A 173 -14.94 -1.61 22.34
C TYR A 173 -15.50 -2.83 21.60
N LYS A 174 -16.81 -3.06 21.71
CA LYS A 174 -17.54 -4.11 21.00
C LYS A 174 -18.62 -3.46 20.15
N GLY A 175 -18.70 -3.84 18.87
CA GLY A 175 -19.69 -3.34 17.93
C GLY A 175 -21.11 -3.64 18.43
N GLU A 176 -22.00 -2.65 18.29
CA GLU A 176 -23.45 -2.85 18.54
C GLU A 176 -24.12 -3.59 17.39
N ASP A 177 -23.57 -3.44 16.18
CA ASP A 177 -24.04 -4.13 14.99
C ASP A 177 -23.38 -5.52 14.87
N SER A 178 -24.06 -6.44 14.19
CA SER A 178 -23.49 -7.75 13.84
C SER A 178 -22.45 -7.67 12.70
N GLU A 179 -22.05 -6.46 12.32
CA GLU A 179 -21.06 -6.22 11.28
C GLU A 179 -19.65 -6.56 11.78
N ARG A 180 -18.86 -7.15 10.87
CA ARG A 180 -17.45 -7.43 11.12
C ARG A 180 -16.60 -6.26 10.65
N PRO A 181 -15.44 -6.00 11.28
CA PRO A 181 -14.93 -6.60 12.52
C PRO A 181 -15.69 -6.18 13.80
N ARG A 182 -15.98 -7.15 14.67
CA ARG A 182 -16.81 -6.97 15.89
C ARG A 182 -16.15 -6.16 17.02
N TYR A 183 -14.83 -6.05 17.04
CA TYR A 183 -14.12 -5.40 18.15
C TYR A 183 -13.26 -4.24 17.65
N LEU A 184 -13.13 -3.23 18.51
CA LEU A 184 -12.25 -2.08 18.28
C LEU A 184 -11.36 -1.90 19.51
N VAL A 185 -10.08 -1.70 19.28
CA VAL A 185 -9.10 -1.36 20.31
C VAL A 185 -8.46 -0.05 19.94
N ILE A 186 -8.51 0.91 20.86
CA ILE A 186 -7.91 2.24 20.72
C ILE A 186 -6.80 2.37 21.75
N VAL A 187 -5.63 2.80 21.30
CA VAL A 187 -4.46 3.10 22.13
C VAL A 187 -4.14 4.58 21.97
N GLU A 188 -4.05 5.29 23.10
CA GLU A 188 -3.57 6.68 23.15
C GLU A 188 -2.17 6.74 23.78
N ASP A 189 -1.31 7.55 23.18
CA ASP A 189 0.11 7.69 23.51
C ASP A 189 0.56 9.16 23.29
N ASP A 190 1.63 9.57 23.97
CA ASP A 190 2.29 10.86 23.78
C ASP A 190 3.56 10.80 22.93
N SER A 191 4.06 9.60 22.69
CA SER A 191 5.33 9.40 22.03
C SER A 191 5.19 9.49 20.52
N ASP A 192 5.78 10.53 19.92
CA ASP A 192 5.97 10.69 18.47
C ASP A 192 6.80 9.56 17.84
N LEU A 193 7.37 8.67 18.66
CA LEU A 193 8.07 7.48 18.21
C LEU A 193 7.06 6.47 17.68
N TYR A 194 6.79 6.59 16.38
CA TYR A 194 6.16 5.60 15.50
C TYR A 194 6.68 4.16 15.71
N ASP A 195 7.84 3.98 16.37
CA ASP A 195 8.57 2.74 16.55
C ASP A 195 7.99 1.80 17.64
N SER A 196 7.47 2.34 18.75
CA SER A 196 6.94 1.51 19.86
C SER A 196 5.53 0.98 19.58
N ASN A 197 4.63 1.84 19.08
CA ASN A 197 3.28 1.43 18.67
C ASN A 197 3.34 0.55 17.41
N SER A 198 4.30 0.78 16.51
CA SER A 198 4.55 -0.16 15.41
C SER A 198 4.87 -1.56 15.92
N ARG A 199 5.45 -1.78 17.11
CA ARG A 199 5.79 -3.13 17.56
C ARG A 199 4.57 -3.91 18.06
N ILE A 200 3.74 -3.30 18.91
CA ILE A 200 2.51 -3.94 19.42
C ILE A 200 1.54 -4.18 18.26
N PHE A 201 1.28 -3.16 17.44
CA PHE A 201 0.39 -3.32 16.29
C PHE A 201 0.97 -4.25 15.21
N ARG A 202 2.29 -4.26 14.96
CA ARG A 202 2.92 -5.24 14.06
C ARG A 202 2.84 -6.65 14.62
N GLU A 203 3.01 -6.85 15.93
CA GLU A 203 2.80 -8.17 16.53
C GLU A 203 1.35 -8.62 16.44
N PHE A 204 0.38 -7.72 16.65
CA PHE A 204 -1.03 -8.00 16.40
C PHE A 204 -1.26 -8.36 14.94
N TYR A 205 -0.78 -7.56 13.98
CA TYR A 205 -0.97 -7.79 12.54
C TYR A 205 -0.28 -9.07 12.04
N ASP A 206 0.95 -9.33 12.49
CA ASP A 206 1.75 -10.51 12.13
C ASP A 206 1.18 -11.79 12.77
N LYS A 207 0.53 -11.70 13.93
CA LYS A 207 -0.15 -12.83 14.60
C LYS A 207 -1.61 -13.01 14.16
N GLU A 208 -2.30 -11.95 13.73
CA GLU A 208 -3.61 -12.03 13.05
C GLU A 208 -3.47 -12.78 11.72
N ARG A 209 -2.34 -12.64 11.02
CA ARG A 209 -1.96 -13.52 9.88
C ARG A 209 -1.81 -15.01 10.23
N ARG A 210 -1.69 -15.39 11.52
CA ARG A 210 -1.61 -16.80 11.96
C ARG A 210 -2.98 -17.44 12.23
N PHE A 211 -4.06 -16.67 12.27
CA PHE A 211 -5.43 -17.17 12.37
C PHE A 211 -6.21 -16.66 11.16
N PRO A 212 -6.58 -17.52 10.19
CA PRO A 212 -7.18 -17.05 8.95
C PRO A 212 -8.57 -16.49 9.23
N LEU A 213 -8.66 -15.16 9.34
CA LEU A 213 -9.90 -14.44 9.10
C LEU A 213 -10.23 -14.61 7.62
N GLN A 214 -11.22 -15.47 7.34
CA GLN A 214 -11.93 -15.47 6.07
C GLN A 214 -12.74 -14.16 5.97
N ASP A 215 -12.05 -13.07 5.68
CA ASP A 215 -12.67 -11.89 5.10
C ASP A 215 -12.75 -12.14 3.59
N PRO A 216 -13.95 -12.29 2.98
CA PRO A 216 -14.07 -12.61 1.56
C PRO A 216 -13.46 -11.55 0.65
N LEU A 217 -13.30 -10.30 1.10
CA LEU A 217 -12.66 -9.24 0.32
C LEU A 217 -11.12 -9.32 0.37
N ILE A 218 -10.53 -9.54 1.56
CA ILE A 218 -9.08 -9.72 1.70
C ILE A 218 -8.64 -11.09 1.17
N ALA A 219 -9.46 -12.14 1.35
CA ALA A 219 -9.24 -13.44 0.73
C ALA A 219 -9.30 -13.32 -0.79
N ASN A 220 -10.24 -12.55 -1.36
CA ASN A 220 -10.24 -12.29 -2.80
C ASN A 220 -8.99 -11.52 -3.25
N MET A 221 -8.55 -10.50 -2.52
CA MET A 221 -7.34 -9.75 -2.89
C MET A 221 -6.05 -10.59 -2.74
N ALA A 222 -5.93 -11.38 -1.68
CA ALA A 222 -4.79 -12.28 -1.49
C ALA A 222 -4.79 -13.44 -2.50
N THR A 223 -5.96 -13.96 -2.83
CA THR A 223 -6.15 -14.96 -3.89
C THR A 223 -5.82 -14.35 -5.25
N GLU A 224 -6.30 -13.15 -5.54
CA GLU A 224 -5.98 -12.41 -6.77
C GLU A 224 -4.48 -12.12 -6.87
N ALA A 225 -3.83 -11.68 -5.78
CA ALA A 225 -2.38 -11.47 -5.75
C ALA A 225 -1.63 -12.77 -6.03
N ALA A 226 -2.04 -13.88 -5.41
CA ALA A 226 -1.42 -15.18 -5.59
C ALA A 226 -1.63 -15.74 -7.00
N GLU A 227 -2.82 -15.57 -7.57
CA GLU A 227 -3.14 -15.98 -8.95
C GLU A 227 -2.35 -15.15 -9.96
N ARG A 228 -2.28 -13.82 -9.78
CA ARG A 228 -1.52 -12.92 -10.66
C ARG A 228 -0.02 -13.18 -10.58
N PHE A 229 0.50 -13.35 -9.37
CA PHE A 229 1.89 -13.72 -9.15
C PHE A 229 2.21 -15.09 -9.78
N GLY A 230 1.36 -16.09 -9.56
CA GLY A 230 1.51 -17.42 -10.14
C GLY A 230 1.53 -17.36 -11.68
N ALA A 231 0.61 -16.61 -12.28
CA ALA A 231 0.56 -16.42 -13.73
C ALA A 231 1.80 -15.73 -14.30
N GLU A 232 2.34 -14.70 -13.64
CA GLU A 232 3.60 -14.06 -14.05
C GLU A 232 4.79 -15.01 -13.91
N LEU A 233 4.87 -15.74 -12.79
CA LEU A 233 5.94 -16.68 -12.53
C LEU A 233 5.94 -17.83 -13.55
N ASP A 234 4.78 -18.41 -13.85
CA ASP A 234 4.65 -19.48 -14.84
C ASP A 234 5.06 -19.00 -16.24
N LEU A 235 4.67 -17.77 -16.61
CA LEU A 235 5.09 -17.16 -17.87
C LEU A 235 6.61 -16.98 -17.92
N LEU A 236 7.21 -16.47 -16.84
CA LEU A 236 8.65 -16.25 -16.78
C LEU A 236 9.45 -17.56 -16.75
N LEU A 237 8.96 -18.59 -16.06
CA LEU A 237 9.57 -19.92 -16.10
C LEU A 237 9.47 -20.54 -17.50
N ALA A 238 8.39 -20.27 -18.24
CA ALA A 238 8.26 -20.69 -19.64
C ALA A 238 9.19 -19.90 -20.58
N MET A 239 9.42 -18.61 -20.31
CA MET A 239 10.31 -17.75 -21.10
C MET A 239 11.80 -17.99 -20.80
N TYR A 240 12.14 -18.37 -19.57
CA TYR A 240 13.51 -18.49 -19.07
C TYR A 240 13.77 -19.82 -18.32
N PRO A 241 13.49 -20.98 -18.94
CA PRO A 241 13.47 -22.28 -18.25
C PRO A 241 14.80 -22.65 -17.58
N ASP A 242 15.92 -22.32 -18.22
CA ASP A 242 17.26 -22.68 -17.73
C ASP A 242 17.95 -21.55 -16.95
N SER A 243 17.37 -20.36 -16.98
CA SER A 243 17.97 -19.13 -16.44
C SER A 243 17.28 -18.64 -15.17
N LEU A 244 16.08 -19.14 -14.87
CA LEU A 244 15.24 -18.65 -13.78
C LEU A 244 14.94 -19.77 -12.78
N GLY A 245 15.12 -19.46 -11.49
CA GLY A 245 14.75 -20.36 -10.39
C GLY A 245 14.00 -19.59 -9.31
N PHE A 246 12.96 -20.21 -8.76
CA PHE A 246 12.17 -19.61 -7.69
C PHE A 246 12.17 -20.50 -6.44
N SER A 247 12.44 -19.89 -5.29
CA SER A 247 12.36 -20.54 -3.98
C SER A 247 11.07 -20.09 -3.27
N PRO A 248 10.03 -20.94 -3.21
CA PRO A 248 8.76 -20.56 -2.61
C PRO A 248 8.87 -20.31 -1.11
N LYS A 249 9.78 -21.00 -0.41
CA LYS A 249 9.98 -20.82 1.05
C LYS A 249 10.61 -19.49 1.42
N ALA A 250 11.51 -18.97 0.58
CA ALA A 250 12.20 -17.70 0.82
C ALA A 250 11.56 -16.54 0.04
N ARG A 251 10.61 -16.84 -0.86
CA ARG A 251 10.09 -15.93 -1.89
C ARG A 251 11.21 -15.24 -2.66
N GLU A 252 12.19 -16.03 -3.07
CA GLU A 252 13.37 -15.54 -3.76
C GLU A 252 13.38 -16.00 -5.22
N LEU A 253 13.54 -15.04 -6.13
CA LEU A 253 13.71 -15.27 -7.55
C LEU A 253 15.18 -15.09 -7.91
N LYS A 254 15.80 -16.15 -8.40
CA LYS A 254 17.17 -16.16 -8.88
C LYS A 254 17.14 -16.18 -10.40
N TYR A 255 17.79 -15.21 -11.02
CA TYR A 255 18.00 -15.14 -12.46
C TYR A 255 19.49 -15.22 -12.78
N SER A 256 19.85 -16.04 -13.75
CA SER A 256 21.23 -16.24 -14.22
C SER A 256 21.28 -15.91 -15.71
N HIS A 257 21.94 -14.82 -16.06
CA HIS A 257 22.14 -14.41 -17.45
C HIS A 257 23.47 -14.94 -17.98
N ARG A 258 23.43 -15.57 -19.15
CA ARG A 258 24.61 -15.96 -19.95
C ARG A 258 24.55 -15.24 -21.29
N HIS A 259 25.62 -14.53 -21.63
CA HIS A 259 25.72 -13.83 -22.90
C HIS A 259 26.01 -14.78 -24.08
N ASP A 260 26.79 -15.85 -23.84
CA ASP A 260 27.17 -16.82 -24.87
C ASP A 260 27.48 -18.19 -24.22
N GLU A 261 26.90 -19.27 -24.73
CA GLU A 261 27.11 -20.64 -24.22
C GLU A 261 28.56 -21.12 -24.38
N SER A 262 29.32 -20.47 -25.27
CA SER A 262 30.73 -20.73 -25.57
C SER A 262 31.70 -19.98 -24.64
N SER A 263 31.22 -18.96 -23.91
CA SER A 263 32.12 -18.11 -23.10
C SER A 263 32.51 -18.79 -21.78
N ALA A 264 33.82 -18.80 -21.47
CA ALA A 264 34.34 -19.29 -20.19
C ALA A 264 33.99 -18.38 -18.98
N LYS A 265 33.18 -17.34 -19.19
CA LYS A 265 32.83 -16.36 -18.16
C LYS A 265 31.76 -16.93 -17.23
N PRO A 266 31.80 -16.63 -15.92
CA PRO A 266 30.71 -16.97 -15.03
C PRO A 266 29.42 -16.22 -15.44
N PRO A 267 28.24 -16.82 -15.24
CA PRO A 267 26.98 -16.13 -15.50
C PRO A 267 26.84 -14.90 -14.60
N ALA A 268 26.21 -13.85 -15.11
CA ALA A 268 25.75 -12.75 -14.28
C ALA A 268 24.52 -13.24 -13.50
N VAL A 269 24.45 -12.92 -12.21
CA VAL A 269 23.42 -13.47 -11.31
C VAL A 269 22.69 -12.32 -10.62
N LEU A 270 21.36 -12.38 -10.65
CA LEU A 270 20.46 -11.51 -9.92
C LEU A 270 19.65 -12.34 -8.93
N LEU A 271 19.58 -11.90 -7.68
CA LEU A 271 18.72 -12.48 -6.66
C LEU A 271 17.78 -11.41 -6.14
N LEU A 272 16.48 -11.64 -6.35
CA LEU A 272 15.40 -10.79 -5.88
C LEU A 272 14.66 -11.48 -4.74
N ARG A 273 14.28 -10.72 -3.72
CA ARG A 273 13.30 -11.15 -2.72
C ARG A 273 11.97 -10.44 -2.98
N LEU A 274 10.91 -11.22 -3.07
CA LEU A 274 9.58 -10.70 -3.36
C LEU A 274 8.78 -10.55 -2.06
N PRO A 275 8.19 -9.37 -1.79
CA PRO A 275 7.34 -9.19 -0.63
C PRO A 275 6.07 -10.02 -0.75
N ASP A 276 5.41 -10.28 0.38
CA ASP A 276 4.23 -11.14 0.40
C ASP A 276 3.06 -10.62 -0.41
N THR A 277 3.04 -9.31 -0.60
CA THR A 277 1.98 -8.52 -1.19
C THR A 277 2.14 -8.30 -2.70
N TYR A 278 3.25 -8.74 -3.31
CA TYR A 278 3.48 -8.62 -4.74
C TYR A 278 2.51 -9.52 -5.54
N PRO A 279 1.93 -9.07 -6.68
CA PRO A 279 2.19 -7.80 -7.39
C PRO A 279 1.29 -6.63 -6.95
N LEU A 280 0.34 -6.84 -6.05
CA LEU A 280 -0.63 -5.80 -5.64
C LEU A 280 0.04 -4.61 -4.93
N SER A 281 0.96 -4.89 -4.01
CA SER A 281 1.74 -3.86 -3.32
C SER A 281 3.12 -4.39 -2.93
N GLY A 282 4.08 -3.49 -2.73
CA GLY A 282 5.47 -3.85 -2.47
C GLY A 282 6.25 -4.19 -3.74
N PHE A 283 7.54 -3.83 -3.76
CA PHE A 283 8.41 -3.97 -4.92
C PHE A 283 9.48 -5.04 -4.66
N PRO A 284 9.90 -5.83 -5.66
CA PRO A 284 10.99 -6.79 -5.49
C PRO A 284 12.28 -6.12 -5.01
N GLU A 285 12.87 -6.66 -3.95
CA GLU A 285 14.12 -6.16 -3.38
C GLU A 285 15.33 -6.87 -3.98
N VAL A 286 16.35 -6.11 -4.38
CA VAL A 286 17.63 -6.66 -4.84
C VAL A 286 18.47 -7.11 -3.65
N ILE A 287 18.62 -8.43 -3.47
CA ILE A 287 19.46 -9.05 -2.45
C ILE A 287 20.91 -9.11 -2.94
N SER A 288 21.11 -9.60 -4.16
CA SER A 288 22.42 -9.62 -4.82
C SER A 288 22.28 -9.39 -6.32
N ALA A 289 23.28 -8.74 -6.90
CA ALA A 289 23.41 -8.53 -8.32
C ALA A 289 24.90 -8.57 -8.66
N THR A 290 25.31 -9.54 -9.46
CA THR A 290 26.71 -9.81 -9.78
C THR A 290 26.88 -9.89 -11.29
N GLY A 291 27.83 -9.14 -11.84
CA GLY A 291 28.16 -9.16 -13.27
C GLY A 291 29.06 -10.33 -13.68
N HIS A 292 29.41 -10.38 -14.97
CA HIS A 292 30.23 -11.45 -15.54
C HIS A 292 31.69 -11.46 -15.04
N TYR A 293 32.18 -10.36 -14.46
CA TYR A 293 33.51 -10.23 -13.87
C TYR A 293 33.47 -10.30 -12.33
N ARG A 294 32.35 -10.77 -11.75
CA ARG A 294 32.09 -10.84 -10.31
C ARG A 294 32.05 -9.47 -9.62
N GLU A 295 31.84 -8.41 -10.39
CA GLU A 295 31.60 -7.07 -9.89
C GLU A 295 30.23 -6.99 -9.22
N ASP A 296 30.15 -6.23 -8.12
CA ASP A 296 28.90 -5.98 -7.42
C ASP A 296 28.10 -4.89 -8.16
N LEU A 297 26.96 -5.29 -8.71
CA LEU A 297 26.08 -4.41 -9.47
C LEU A 297 24.87 -3.93 -8.67
N ARG A 298 24.74 -4.26 -7.38
CA ARG A 298 23.52 -3.99 -6.58
C ARG A 298 23.06 -2.54 -6.66
N SER A 299 23.95 -1.58 -6.47
CA SER A 299 23.59 -0.16 -6.49
C SER A 299 23.14 0.29 -7.89
N ALA A 300 23.81 -0.18 -8.93
CA ALA A 300 23.46 0.14 -10.32
C ALA A 300 22.14 -0.53 -10.75
N THR A 301 21.91 -1.77 -10.33
CA THR A 301 20.64 -2.48 -10.55
C THR A 301 19.49 -1.80 -9.83
N LYS A 302 19.66 -1.37 -8.57
CA LYS A 302 18.65 -0.60 -7.84
C LYS A 302 18.32 0.72 -8.55
N ALA A 303 19.32 1.45 -9.03
CA ALA A 303 19.11 2.67 -9.80
C ALA A 303 18.36 2.43 -11.12
N ALA A 304 18.72 1.37 -11.85
CA ALA A 304 18.02 0.96 -13.07
C ALA A 304 16.55 0.60 -12.77
N PHE A 305 16.28 -0.08 -11.66
CA PHE A 305 14.91 -0.44 -11.27
C PHE A 305 14.07 0.79 -10.92
N CYS A 306 14.65 1.79 -10.24
CA CYS A 306 13.96 3.06 -9.98
C CYS A 306 13.57 3.79 -11.28
N SER A 307 14.35 3.64 -12.35
CA SER A 307 14.08 4.29 -13.63
C SER A 307 12.92 3.68 -14.43
N ILE A 308 12.50 2.45 -14.10
CA ILE A 308 11.39 1.75 -14.76
C ILE A 308 10.04 2.41 -14.42
N GLY A 309 9.93 3.12 -13.30
CA GLY A 309 8.72 3.90 -12.96
C GLY A 309 7.45 3.07 -12.80
N ALA A 310 7.57 1.82 -12.33
CA ALA A 310 6.46 0.88 -12.21
C ALA A 310 5.33 1.39 -11.27
N PRO A 311 4.08 1.49 -11.75
CA PRO A 311 2.94 1.80 -10.89
C PRO A 311 2.63 0.63 -9.95
N ALA A 312 2.06 0.93 -8.77
CA ALA A 312 1.64 -0.10 -7.83
C ALA A 312 0.52 -0.97 -8.44
N GLY A 313 0.61 -2.29 -8.25
CA GLY A 313 -0.40 -3.24 -8.74
C GLY A 313 -0.11 -3.86 -10.09
N GLU A 314 1.08 -3.68 -10.67
CA GLU A 314 1.49 -4.28 -11.95
C GLU A 314 2.58 -5.34 -11.79
N GLU A 315 2.54 -6.35 -12.66
CA GLU A 315 3.56 -7.37 -12.85
C GLU A 315 4.79 -6.78 -13.56
N VAL A 316 5.96 -6.77 -12.90
CA VAL A 316 7.16 -6.09 -13.38
C VAL A 316 8.42 -6.96 -13.42
N LEU A 317 8.36 -8.23 -13.02
CA LEU A 317 9.55 -9.07 -12.93
C LEU A 317 10.26 -9.16 -14.28
N ASP A 318 9.53 -9.31 -15.39
CA ASP A 318 10.11 -9.32 -16.74
C ASP A 318 10.90 -8.03 -17.04
N ALA A 319 10.32 -6.87 -16.72
CA ALA A 319 10.98 -5.58 -16.92
C ALA A 319 12.24 -5.45 -16.04
N LEU A 320 12.22 -5.98 -14.82
CA LEU A 320 13.40 -6.03 -13.94
C LEU A 320 14.51 -6.92 -14.51
N LEU A 321 14.16 -8.09 -15.05
CA LEU A 321 15.12 -8.99 -15.67
C LEU A 321 15.75 -8.36 -16.92
N LEU A 322 14.95 -7.67 -17.75
CA LEU A 322 15.43 -6.94 -18.92
C LEU A 322 16.37 -5.80 -18.55
N ALA A 323 15.99 -4.97 -17.56
CA ALA A 323 16.84 -3.87 -17.10
C ALA A 323 18.17 -4.37 -16.52
N PHE A 324 18.16 -5.50 -15.80
CA PHE A 324 19.39 -6.13 -15.34
C PHE A 324 20.27 -6.64 -16.49
N ARG A 325 19.67 -7.28 -17.50
CA ARG A 325 20.39 -7.74 -18.69
C ARG A 325 21.07 -6.58 -19.42
N ASP A 326 20.32 -5.51 -19.67
CA ASP A 326 20.82 -4.34 -20.40
C ASP A 326 21.94 -3.64 -19.62
N LEU A 327 21.84 -3.61 -18.28
CA LEU A 327 22.91 -3.13 -17.40
C LEU A 327 24.17 -3.99 -17.52
N VAL A 328 24.04 -5.32 -17.47
CA VAL A 328 25.18 -6.24 -17.59
C VAL A 328 25.86 -6.09 -18.95
N SER A 329 25.10 -6.03 -20.04
CA SER A 329 25.64 -5.80 -21.40
C SER A 329 26.37 -4.45 -21.51
N SER A 330 25.86 -3.41 -20.84
CA SER A 330 26.52 -2.09 -20.80
C SER A 330 27.85 -2.14 -20.05
N GLN A 331 27.92 -2.87 -18.93
CA GLN A 331 29.16 -3.05 -18.16
C GLN A 331 30.22 -3.85 -18.94
N GLU A 332 29.81 -4.85 -19.73
CA GLU A 332 30.76 -5.59 -20.56
C GLU A 332 31.42 -4.71 -21.62
N SER A 333 30.67 -3.80 -22.24
CA SER A 333 31.22 -2.86 -23.21
C SER A 333 32.27 -1.92 -22.59
N LEU A 334 32.08 -1.50 -21.33
CA LEU A 334 33.05 -0.69 -20.59
C LEU A 334 34.33 -1.47 -20.29
N HIS A 335 34.22 -2.74 -19.89
CA HIS A 335 35.39 -3.59 -19.61
C HIS A 335 36.19 -3.91 -20.89
N GLN A 336 35.52 -4.14 -22.02
CA GLN A 336 36.19 -4.32 -23.32
C GLN A 336 36.88 -3.04 -23.79
N ASN A 337 36.26 -1.88 -23.60
CA ASN A 337 36.85 -0.58 -23.95
C ASN A 337 38.03 -0.21 -23.03
N THR A 338 37.98 -0.58 -21.74
CA THR A 338 39.07 -0.32 -20.79
C THR A 338 40.29 -1.21 -21.08
N ALA A 339 40.08 -2.49 -21.42
CA ALA A 339 41.16 -3.40 -21.82
C ALA A 339 41.86 -2.98 -23.13
N LEU A 340 41.15 -2.27 -24.02
CA LEU A 340 41.73 -1.69 -25.24
C LEU A 340 42.34 -0.29 -25.02
N GLN A 341 41.91 0.45 -23.99
CA GLN A 341 42.42 1.79 -23.66
C GLN A 341 43.72 1.80 -22.86
N GLU A 342 44.10 0.73 -22.15
CA GLU A 342 45.45 0.63 -21.56
C GLU A 342 46.56 0.47 -22.60
N ALA A 343 46.22 0.12 -23.84
CA ALA A 343 47.20 -0.04 -24.91
C ALA A 343 47.48 1.24 -25.73
N ASN A 344 46.66 2.30 -25.64
CA ASN A 344 46.92 3.53 -26.38
C ASN A 344 46.14 4.74 -25.83
N ARG A 345 46.86 5.80 -25.47
CA ARG A 345 46.32 7.15 -25.21
C ARG A 345 47.22 8.18 -25.89
N PRO A 346 46.74 9.32 -26.44
CA PRO A 346 45.39 9.69 -26.90
C PRO A 346 45.35 10.31 -28.33
N LYS A 347 44.16 10.54 -28.90
CA LYS A 347 43.69 11.87 -29.39
C LYS A 347 42.19 11.85 -29.76
N SER A 348 41.55 12.97 -29.43
CA SER A 348 40.15 13.34 -29.57
C SER A 348 39.54 13.22 -30.98
N SER A 349 38.26 12.84 -31.06
CA SER A 349 37.26 13.57 -31.87
C SER A 349 35.84 13.14 -31.54
N GLU A 350 35.04 14.10 -31.10
CA GLU A 350 33.58 14.08 -31.15
C GLU A 350 33.11 13.84 -32.59
N THR A 351 32.14 12.95 -32.81
CA THR A 351 31.01 13.21 -33.71
C THR A 351 29.90 12.17 -33.43
N ASN A 352 28.86 12.62 -32.75
CA ASN A 352 27.66 11.84 -32.50
C ASN A 352 26.78 11.92 -33.75
N VAL A 353 26.82 10.89 -34.60
CA VAL A 353 25.87 10.74 -35.72
C VAL A 353 24.69 9.93 -35.17
N LEU A 354 23.55 10.59 -34.99
CA LEU A 354 22.29 9.99 -34.55
C LEU A 354 21.88 8.88 -35.53
N ALA A 355 22.16 7.64 -35.16
CA ALA A 355 21.74 6.47 -35.91
C ALA A 355 20.27 6.16 -35.58
N THR A 356 19.39 6.32 -36.57
CA THR A 356 18.00 5.87 -36.47
C THR A 356 17.95 4.35 -36.32
N ARG A 357 17.23 3.86 -35.31
CA ARG A 357 17.05 2.43 -35.04
C ARG A 357 15.59 2.04 -35.26
N THR A 358 15.38 0.96 -36.02
CA THR A 358 14.06 0.37 -36.25
C THR A 358 13.87 -0.80 -35.30
N VAL A 359 12.74 -0.82 -34.58
CA VAL A 359 12.35 -1.92 -33.69
C VAL A 359 11.14 -2.63 -34.27
N ILE A 360 11.22 -3.96 -34.40
CA ILE A 360 10.13 -4.82 -34.86
C ILE A 360 9.54 -5.52 -33.64
N ILE A 361 8.27 -5.27 -33.34
CA ILE A 361 7.57 -5.88 -32.21
C ILE A 361 6.61 -6.95 -32.73
N TRP A 362 6.84 -8.20 -32.32
CA TRP A 362 5.94 -9.32 -32.61
C TRP A 362 4.94 -9.49 -31.47
N LEU A 363 3.65 -9.26 -31.76
CA LEU A 363 2.58 -9.39 -30.78
C LEU A 363 1.91 -10.76 -30.90
N HIS A 364 2.03 -11.58 -29.87
CA HIS A 364 1.35 -12.87 -29.83
C HIS A 364 -0.17 -12.71 -29.63
N HIS A 365 -0.98 -13.58 -30.24
CA HIS A 365 -2.45 -13.52 -30.16
C HIS A 365 -3.02 -13.85 -28.77
N LEU A 366 -2.19 -14.42 -27.88
CA LEU A 366 -2.51 -14.66 -26.46
C LEU A 366 -2.18 -13.46 -25.55
N LEU A 367 -1.56 -12.41 -26.10
CA LEU A 367 -1.26 -11.21 -25.32
C LEU A 367 -2.57 -10.54 -24.88
N ASN A 368 -2.68 -10.22 -23.59
CA ASN A 368 -3.81 -9.52 -22.99
C ASN A 368 -4.20 -8.29 -23.84
N THR A 369 -5.49 -8.10 -24.05
CA THR A 369 -6.07 -7.04 -24.89
C THR A 369 -5.64 -5.63 -24.48
N ASN A 370 -5.39 -5.39 -23.18
CA ASN A 370 -4.89 -4.10 -22.70
C ASN A 370 -3.42 -3.86 -23.10
N LYS A 371 -2.55 -4.87 -22.96
CA LYS A 371 -1.15 -4.81 -23.41
C LYS A 371 -1.06 -4.66 -24.93
N ARG A 372 -1.96 -5.32 -25.67
CA ARG A 372 -2.07 -5.15 -27.14
C ARG A 372 -2.49 -3.73 -27.52
N LYS A 373 -3.40 -3.11 -26.77
CA LYS A 373 -3.83 -1.72 -27.00
C LYS A 373 -2.71 -0.72 -26.72
N LEU A 374 -1.90 -0.93 -25.68
CA LEU A 374 -0.73 -0.10 -25.36
C LEU A 374 0.37 -0.22 -26.42
N ALA A 375 0.67 -1.43 -26.88
CA ALA A 375 1.63 -1.65 -27.96
C ALA A 375 1.18 -1.03 -29.30
N LEU A 376 -0.14 -0.93 -29.52
CA LEU A 376 -0.71 -0.33 -30.74
C LEU A 376 -0.96 1.18 -30.63
N ASN A 377 -1.00 1.73 -29.42
CA ASN A 377 -1.24 3.15 -29.12
C ASN A 377 -0.39 3.54 -27.89
N PRO A 378 0.93 3.73 -28.05
CA PRO A 378 1.75 4.22 -26.96
C PRO A 378 1.22 5.59 -26.53
N SER A 379 0.85 5.74 -25.25
CA SER A 379 0.41 7.01 -24.68
C SER A 379 1.61 7.95 -24.59
N MET A 380 1.66 8.92 -25.51
CA MET A 380 2.80 9.81 -25.68
C MET A 380 2.74 10.99 -24.71
N VAL A 381 3.53 10.93 -23.65
CA VAL A 381 4.03 12.14 -22.97
C VAL A 381 5.55 11.99 -22.91
N GLY A 382 6.24 12.62 -23.86
CA GLY A 382 7.70 12.84 -23.80
C GLY A 382 8.61 11.91 -24.61
N SER A 383 8.17 11.23 -25.67
CA SER A 383 9.06 10.40 -26.51
C SER A 383 8.90 10.62 -28.02
N ASP A 384 10.01 10.76 -28.74
CA ASP A 384 10.14 11.10 -30.18
C ASP A 384 9.84 9.91 -31.14
N ILE A 385 8.69 9.27 -31.00
CA ILE A 385 8.24 8.17 -31.88
C ILE A 385 7.51 8.75 -33.10
N SER A 386 7.89 8.39 -34.33
CA SER A 386 7.24 8.89 -35.54
C SER A 386 6.85 7.76 -36.48
N GLY A 387 5.55 7.55 -36.72
CA GLY A 387 5.06 6.62 -37.75
C GLY A 387 4.84 5.18 -37.24
N ILE A 388 3.57 4.78 -37.16
CA ILE A 388 3.14 3.40 -36.96
C ILE A 388 2.51 2.91 -38.27
N THR A 389 3.08 1.86 -38.86
CA THR A 389 2.49 1.22 -40.05
C THR A 389 1.87 -0.11 -39.64
N LYS A 390 0.56 -0.23 -39.84
CA LYS A 390 -0.21 -1.47 -39.64
C LYS A 390 -0.38 -2.16 -41.01
N PRO A 391 0.06 -3.41 -41.21
CA PRO A 391 -0.25 -4.17 -42.40
C PRO A 391 -1.75 -4.49 -42.42
N ARG A 392 -2.31 -4.51 -43.63
CA ARG A 392 -3.74 -4.79 -43.86
C ARG A 392 -4.17 -6.23 -43.55
N VAL A 393 -3.27 -7.11 -43.12
CA VAL A 393 -3.59 -8.49 -42.73
C VAL A 393 -2.68 -8.90 -41.56
N SER A 394 -3.26 -9.63 -40.61
CA SER A 394 -2.73 -10.08 -39.32
C SER A 394 -1.20 -10.10 -39.13
N GLY A 395 -0.75 -9.45 -38.06
CA GLY A 395 0.36 -9.98 -37.23
C GLY A 395 1.67 -9.20 -37.19
N ARG A 396 1.80 -8.03 -37.82
CA ARG A 396 3.05 -7.24 -37.78
C ARG A 396 2.73 -5.77 -37.51
N VAL A 397 3.57 -5.06 -36.78
CA VAL A 397 3.46 -3.61 -36.59
C VAL A 397 4.88 -3.07 -36.69
N ASP A 398 5.11 -2.17 -37.65
CA ASP A 398 6.40 -1.51 -37.83
C ASP A 398 6.28 -0.09 -37.26
N ILE A 399 7.15 0.26 -36.33
CA ILE A 399 7.19 1.58 -35.67
C ILE A 399 8.49 2.26 -36.06
N PHE A 400 8.41 3.48 -36.58
CA PHE A 400 9.55 4.31 -36.94
C PHE A 400 9.81 5.37 -35.84
N TRP A 401 11.05 5.83 -35.76
CA TRP A 401 11.49 6.90 -34.87
C TRP A 401 12.10 8.02 -35.72
N ARG A 402 11.84 9.28 -35.36
CA ARG A 402 12.48 10.45 -35.95
C ARG A 402 12.68 11.49 -34.86
N GLU A 403 13.93 11.85 -34.61
CA GLU A 403 14.28 13.11 -33.94
C GLU A 403 14.38 14.23 -34.98
#